data_AF-A0A526ZY38-F1
#
_entry.id   AF-A0A526ZY38-F1
#
_cell.length_a   1.000
_cell.length_b   1.000
_cell.length_c   1.000
_cell.angle_alpha   90.00
_cell.angle_beta   90.00
_cell.angle_gamma   90.00
#
_symmetry.space_group_name_H-M   'P 1'
#
loop_
_entity.id
_entity.type
_entity.pdbx_description
1 polymer ?
#
loop_
_entity_poly.entity_id
_entity_poly.type
_entity_poly.pdbx_seq_one_letter_code
_entity_poly.pdbx_strand_id
1 'polypeptide(L)'
;MSKISSLLAVIFFLVAAPSQGLACPSDQYEECFLGACACFPKIGGDVGREAERLKKEFQGQVGGHALIPYIQQSRNDAMRGAQSIPPHIRQALTGYASEDSMNRVRYKIGDNGIVNLAHLTMQLGWDNPRAITLIDVVVFKGPSEAQDIALWAHELVHVDQYRDWGLRDFAIRYARDHDGVEAPGYAKERGYAQWAQSNGGIGPGPVIQPQFGAFCHTPIGRFGPGPVQPMGAFCFVNTMNGPVNGQVGP
;
A
#
# COMPACT_ATOMS: atom_id res chain seq x y z
N MET A 1 -29.80 -62.23 -28.18
CA MET A 1 -31.08 -61.67 -27.67
C MET A 1 -30.71 -60.54 -26.70
N SER A 2 -30.68 -59.29 -27.19
CA SER A 2 -31.61 -58.20 -26.83
C SER A 2 -31.52 -57.82 -25.34
N LYS A 3 -31.12 -56.60 -24.94
CA LYS A 3 -31.72 -55.32 -25.33
C LYS A 3 -30.71 -54.15 -25.28
N ILE A 4 -30.84 -53.29 -26.28
CA ILE A 4 -30.33 -51.91 -26.33
C ILE A 4 -31.28 -51.03 -25.52
N SER A 5 -30.78 -50.12 -24.69
CA SER A 5 -31.50 -48.88 -24.38
C SER A 5 -30.52 -47.75 -24.06
N SER A 6 -30.38 -46.86 -25.03
CA SER A 6 -29.85 -45.50 -24.89
C SER A 6 -30.63 -44.71 -23.83
N LEU A 7 -29.98 -43.83 -23.05
CA LEU A 7 -30.02 -42.37 -23.27
C LEU A 7 -29.31 -41.61 -22.11
N LEU A 8 -28.68 -40.51 -22.53
CA LEU A 8 -28.40 -39.26 -21.80
C LEU A 8 -27.13 -39.15 -20.94
N ALA A 9 -26.18 -38.50 -21.61
CA ALA A 9 -24.99 -37.84 -21.13
C ALA A 9 -25.18 -37.00 -19.87
N VAL A 10 -24.23 -37.20 -18.96
CA VAL A 10 -23.86 -36.29 -17.88
C VAL A 10 -23.46 -34.95 -18.49
N ILE A 11 -24.31 -33.95 -18.35
CA ILE A 11 -23.92 -32.54 -18.47
C ILE A 11 -24.08 -31.93 -17.08
N PHE A 12 -22.98 -31.94 -16.33
CA PHE A 12 -22.84 -31.16 -15.10
C PHE A 12 -22.70 -29.71 -15.55
N PHE A 13 -23.83 -29.02 -15.68
CA PHE A 13 -23.85 -27.58 -15.90
C PHE A 13 -23.35 -26.93 -14.60
N LEU A 14 -22.05 -26.62 -14.55
CA LEU A 14 -21.49 -25.61 -13.65
C LEU A 14 -22.05 -24.26 -14.10
N VAL A 15 -23.30 -23.98 -13.72
CA VAL A 15 -23.82 -22.62 -13.74
C VAL A 15 -23.05 -21.88 -12.65
N ALA A 16 -22.14 -21.00 -13.07
CA ALA A 16 -21.65 -19.93 -12.22
C ALA A 16 -22.87 -19.08 -11.84
N ALA A 17 -23.45 -19.35 -10.66
CA ALA A 17 -24.48 -18.49 -10.12
C ALA A 17 -23.84 -17.15 -9.76
N PRO A 18 -24.41 -16.01 -10.21
CA PRO A 18 -24.03 -14.72 -9.66
C PRO A 18 -24.35 -14.74 -8.16
N SER A 19 -23.45 -14.20 -7.35
CA SER A 19 -23.57 -14.03 -5.90
C SER A 19 -24.87 -13.31 -5.55
N GLN A 20 -25.91 -14.08 -5.23
CA GLN A 20 -27.09 -13.56 -4.58
C GLN A 20 -26.74 -13.44 -3.09
N GLY A 21 -26.89 -12.23 -2.53
CA GLY A 21 -26.73 -11.99 -1.10
C GLY A 21 -27.50 -13.04 -0.29
N LEU A 22 -26.89 -13.51 0.78
CA LEU A 22 -27.59 -14.37 1.72
C LEU A 22 -28.72 -13.53 2.30
N ALA A 23 -29.97 -13.90 2.03
CA ALA A 23 -31.11 -13.29 2.69
C ALA A 23 -31.02 -13.63 4.19
N CYS A 24 -30.35 -12.78 4.96
CA CYS A 24 -30.18 -12.98 6.39
C CYS A 24 -31.55 -12.99 7.08
N PRO A 25 -31.71 -13.80 8.14
CA PRO A 25 -32.90 -13.75 8.99
C PRO A 25 -33.24 -12.32 9.44
N SER A 26 -34.51 -12.03 9.73
CA SER A 26 -34.99 -10.66 10.00
C SER A 26 -34.32 -9.99 11.20
N ASP A 27 -33.86 -10.79 12.17
CA ASP A 27 -33.10 -10.38 13.36
C ASP A 27 -31.59 -10.21 13.08
N GLN A 28 -31.14 -10.43 11.85
CA GLN A 28 -29.75 -10.36 11.44
C GLN A 28 -29.57 -9.31 10.33
N TYR A 29 -28.32 -8.87 10.14
CA TYR A 29 -27.89 -8.06 9.01
C TYR A 29 -26.75 -8.77 8.29
N GLU A 30 -26.65 -8.54 6.98
CA GLU A 30 -25.56 -9.10 6.17
C GLU A 30 -24.35 -8.17 6.26
N GLU A 31 -23.19 -8.74 6.58
CA GLU A 31 -21.90 -8.07 6.46
C GLU A 31 -21.07 -8.80 5.40
N CYS A 32 -20.67 -8.07 4.36
CA CYS A 32 -19.84 -8.60 3.29
C CYS A 32 -18.45 -7.98 3.35
N PHE A 33 -17.42 -8.82 3.19
CA PHE A 33 -16.04 -8.39 3.06
C PHE A 33 -15.43 -9.06 1.83
N LEU A 34 -14.95 -8.25 0.87
CA LEU A 34 -14.34 -8.73 -0.38
C LEU A 34 -15.14 -9.82 -1.11
N GLY A 35 -16.46 -9.67 -1.17
CA GLY A 35 -17.38 -10.60 -1.84
C GLY A 35 -17.76 -11.85 -1.04
N ALA A 36 -17.23 -12.03 0.17
CA ALA A 36 -17.67 -13.07 1.11
C ALA A 36 -18.59 -12.46 2.17
N CYS A 37 -19.79 -13.02 2.35
CA CYS A 37 -20.81 -12.47 3.23
C CYS A 37 -21.17 -13.42 4.37
N ALA A 38 -21.49 -12.87 5.54
CA ALA A 38 -22.06 -13.59 6.67
C ALA A 38 -23.13 -12.76 7.38
N CYS A 39 -24.05 -13.44 8.05
CA CYS A 39 -25.14 -12.82 8.79
C CYS A 39 -24.76 -12.62 10.26
N PHE A 40 -24.95 -11.40 10.77
CA PHE A 40 -24.68 -11.00 12.14
C PHE A 40 -25.96 -10.57 12.87
N PRO A 41 -26.12 -10.91 14.16
CA PRO A 41 -27.31 -10.55 14.92
C PRO A 41 -27.39 -9.04 15.22
N LYS A 42 -28.58 -8.45 15.08
CA LYS A 42 -28.87 -7.05 15.41
C LYS A 42 -29.14 -6.90 16.92
N ILE A 43 -28.13 -6.79 17.77
CA ILE A 43 -28.33 -6.77 19.24
C ILE A 43 -27.47 -5.73 19.95
N GLY A 44 -28.08 -4.93 20.85
CA GLY A 44 -27.38 -4.01 21.76
C GLY A 44 -27.17 -4.59 23.16
N GLY A 45 -26.14 -4.10 23.89
CA GLY A 45 -25.78 -4.56 25.24
C GLY A 45 -24.56 -5.50 25.29
N ASP A 46 -24.42 -6.34 26.33
CA ASP A 46 -23.30 -7.29 26.47
C ASP A 46 -23.23 -8.31 25.31
N VAL A 47 -24.39 -8.68 24.76
CA VAL A 47 -24.53 -9.49 23.54
C VAL A 47 -24.01 -8.74 22.31
N GLY A 48 -24.06 -7.41 22.32
CA GLY A 48 -23.44 -6.56 21.30
C GLY A 48 -21.92 -6.62 21.31
N ARG A 49 -21.27 -6.72 22.49
CA ARG A 49 -19.80 -6.91 22.54
C ARG A 49 -19.37 -8.26 21.97
N GLU A 50 -20.17 -9.30 22.22
CA GLU A 50 -19.94 -10.62 21.64
C GLU A 50 -20.15 -10.62 20.12
N ALA A 51 -21.22 -9.99 19.64
CA ALA A 51 -21.48 -9.82 18.21
C ALA A 51 -20.35 -9.03 17.52
N GLU A 52 -19.85 -7.97 18.13
CA GLU A 52 -18.69 -7.22 17.63
C GLU A 52 -17.40 -8.05 17.63
N ARG A 53 -17.17 -8.88 18.65
CA ARG A 53 -16.03 -9.81 18.65
C ARG A 53 -16.13 -10.79 17.48
N LEU A 54 -17.29 -11.41 17.29
CA LEU A 54 -17.53 -12.35 16.19
C LEU A 54 -17.40 -11.67 14.83
N LYS A 55 -17.88 -10.43 14.69
CA LYS A 55 -17.71 -9.61 13.49
C LYS A 55 -16.22 -9.40 13.18
N LYS A 56 -15.44 -8.95 14.16
CA LYS A 56 -13.99 -8.76 14.02
C LYS A 56 -13.26 -10.07 13.73
N GLU A 57 -13.67 -11.18 14.34
CA GLU A 57 -13.10 -12.51 14.05
C GLU A 57 -13.40 -12.96 12.62
N PHE A 58 -14.63 -12.79 12.15
CA PHE A 58 -15.02 -13.06 10.76
C PHE A 58 -14.26 -12.19 9.78
N GLN A 59 -14.23 -10.87 9.99
CA GLN A 59 -13.45 -9.95 9.15
C GLN A 59 -11.97 -10.34 9.15
N GLY A 60 -11.40 -10.66 10.31
CA GLY A 60 -10.02 -11.12 10.41
C GLY A 60 -9.74 -12.41 9.62
N GLN A 61 -10.54 -13.46 9.79
CA GLN A 61 -10.28 -14.75 9.16
C GLN A 61 -10.66 -14.77 7.68
N VAL A 62 -11.88 -14.35 7.36
CA VAL A 62 -12.41 -14.38 6.00
C VAL A 62 -11.83 -13.22 5.20
N GLY A 63 -11.89 -12.01 5.75
CA GLY A 63 -11.34 -10.84 5.10
C GLY A 63 -9.82 -10.87 4.99
N GLY A 64 -9.12 -11.31 6.03
CA GLY A 64 -7.67 -11.50 5.98
C GLY A 64 -7.23 -12.47 4.89
N HIS A 65 -7.88 -13.64 4.77
CA HIS A 65 -7.55 -14.58 3.70
C HIS A 65 -7.85 -14.03 2.30
N ALA A 66 -8.94 -13.27 2.15
CA ALA A 66 -9.26 -12.62 0.89
C ALA A 66 -8.21 -11.56 0.50
N LEU A 67 -7.63 -10.83 1.46
CA LEU A 67 -6.62 -9.79 1.22
C LEU A 67 -5.26 -10.31 0.75
N ILE A 68 -4.84 -11.50 1.19
CA ILE A 68 -3.52 -12.06 0.89
C ILE A 68 -3.18 -12.05 -0.61
N PRO A 69 -3.99 -12.64 -1.52
CA PRO A 69 -3.68 -12.64 -2.94
C PRO A 69 -3.68 -11.23 -3.54
N TYR A 70 -4.56 -10.32 -3.07
CA TYR A 70 -4.58 -8.93 -3.55
C TYR A 70 -3.32 -8.18 -3.17
N ILE A 71 -2.88 -8.26 -1.91
CA ILE A 71 -1.64 -7.62 -1.47
C ILE A 71 -0.45 -8.18 -2.25
N GLN A 72 -0.37 -9.51 -2.40
CA GLN A 72 0.73 -10.14 -3.13
C GLN A 72 0.76 -9.75 -4.62
N GLN A 73 -0.39 -9.70 -5.28
CA GLN A 73 -0.50 -9.30 -6.68
C GLN A 73 -0.14 -7.82 -6.85
N SER A 74 -0.76 -6.94 -6.05
CA SER A 74 -0.47 -5.51 -6.07
C SER A 74 1.01 -5.23 -5.81
N ARG A 75 1.64 -5.98 -4.89
CA ARG A 75 3.08 -5.89 -4.63
C ARG A 75 3.91 -6.27 -5.85
N ASN A 76 3.59 -7.37 -6.51
CA ASN A 76 4.31 -7.84 -7.70
C ASN A 76 4.16 -6.85 -8.87
N ASP A 77 3.00 -6.19 -8.97
CA ASP A 77 2.75 -5.14 -9.96
C ASP A 77 3.53 -3.85 -9.64
N ALA A 78 3.49 -3.41 -8.40
CA ALA A 78 4.19 -2.23 -7.93
C ALA A 78 5.72 -2.39 -8.00
N MET A 79 6.24 -3.59 -7.74
CA MET A 79 7.67 -3.88 -7.78
C MET A 79 8.27 -3.65 -9.18
N ARG A 80 7.46 -3.75 -10.25
CA ARG A 80 7.90 -3.40 -11.61
C ARG A 80 8.09 -1.89 -11.70
N GLY A 81 9.36 -1.48 -11.82
CA GLY A 81 9.76 -0.08 -11.86
C GLY A 81 9.90 0.56 -10.47
N ALA A 82 9.82 -0.21 -9.39
CA ALA A 82 10.10 0.30 -8.06
C ALA A 82 11.61 0.58 -7.89
N GLN A 83 11.91 1.63 -7.12
CA GLN A 83 13.26 2.12 -6.85
C GLN A 83 13.64 1.86 -5.39
N SER A 84 14.93 1.88 -5.06
CA SER A 84 15.39 1.89 -3.66
C SER A 84 15.00 3.18 -2.95
N ILE A 85 14.92 3.17 -1.62
CA ILE A 85 14.74 4.38 -0.81
C ILE A 85 15.69 5.51 -1.27
N PRO A 86 15.20 6.76 -1.47
CA PRO A 86 16.06 7.85 -1.87
C PRO A 86 17.15 8.13 -0.81
N PRO A 87 18.41 8.42 -1.20
CA PRO A 87 19.50 8.59 -0.26
C PRO A 87 19.24 9.64 0.84
N HIS A 88 18.60 10.76 0.49
CA HIS A 88 18.28 11.82 1.45
C HIS A 88 17.21 11.40 2.47
N ILE A 89 16.20 10.61 2.04
CA ILE A 89 15.20 10.04 2.95
C ILE A 89 15.86 9.06 3.92
N ARG A 90 16.70 8.15 3.40
CA ARG A 90 17.46 7.21 4.25
C ARG A 90 18.29 7.96 5.28
N GLN A 91 19.07 8.95 4.85
CA GLN A 91 19.91 9.73 5.74
C GLN A 91 19.10 10.43 6.84
N ALA A 92 17.93 10.99 6.50
CA ALA A 92 17.06 11.65 7.46
C ALA A 92 16.43 10.68 8.47
N LEU A 93 16.24 9.41 8.09
CA LEU A 93 15.62 8.38 8.93
C LEU A 93 16.62 7.49 9.67
N THR A 94 17.93 7.60 9.38
CA THR A 94 18.97 6.86 10.11
C THR A 94 18.91 7.17 11.61
N GLY A 95 18.75 6.13 12.42
CA GLY A 95 18.58 6.26 13.87
C GLY A 95 17.13 6.46 14.32
N TYR A 96 16.20 6.73 13.41
CA TYR A 96 14.77 6.78 13.69
C TYR A 96 14.02 5.54 13.20
N ALA A 97 14.22 5.17 11.93
CA ALA A 97 13.68 3.95 11.35
C ALA A 97 14.69 2.79 11.48
N SER A 98 14.21 1.56 11.36
CA SER A 98 15.09 0.39 11.39
C SER A 98 15.95 0.34 10.12
N GLU A 99 17.24 0.02 10.25
CA GLU A 99 18.11 -0.17 9.08
C GLU A 99 17.61 -1.30 8.18
N ASP A 100 17.03 -2.34 8.79
CA ASP A 100 16.47 -3.48 8.07
C ASP A 100 15.29 -3.07 7.16
N SER A 101 14.32 -2.28 7.65
CA SER A 101 13.22 -1.77 6.81
C SER A 101 13.74 -0.90 5.67
N MET A 102 14.66 0.03 5.96
CA MET A 102 15.25 0.90 4.95
C MET A 102 16.04 0.12 3.88
N ASN A 103 16.63 -1.04 4.23
CA ASN A 103 17.35 -1.91 3.29
C ASN A 103 16.40 -2.72 2.39
N ARG A 104 15.28 -3.18 2.95
CA ARG A 104 14.27 -3.97 2.22
C ARG A 104 13.44 -3.11 1.29
N VAL A 105 13.06 -1.92 1.75
CA VAL A 105 12.02 -1.14 1.10
C VAL A 105 12.37 -0.79 -0.34
N ARG A 106 11.35 -0.85 -1.18
CA ARG A 106 11.29 -0.28 -2.51
C ARG A 106 10.13 0.70 -2.58
N TYR A 107 10.17 1.63 -3.52
CA TYR A 107 9.06 2.57 -3.68
C TYR A 107 8.73 2.87 -5.13
N LYS A 108 7.50 3.31 -5.34
CA LYS A 108 6.98 3.78 -6.62
C LYS A 108 6.05 4.97 -6.39
N ILE A 109 6.06 5.92 -7.32
CA ILE A 109 5.15 7.06 -7.32
C ILE A 109 4.12 6.83 -8.42
N GLY A 110 2.83 6.87 -8.09
CA GLY A 110 1.73 6.74 -9.05
C GLY A 110 1.71 5.37 -9.73
N ASP A 111 0.69 4.55 -9.43
CA ASP A 111 0.52 3.28 -10.11
C ASP A 111 -0.95 2.82 -10.15
N ASN A 112 -1.22 1.86 -11.03
CA ASN A 112 -2.40 0.99 -11.02
C ASN A 112 -2.47 0.11 -9.75
N GLY A 113 -1.35 -0.06 -9.02
CA GLY A 113 -1.30 -0.77 -7.74
C GLY A 113 -2.05 -0.03 -6.61
N ILE A 114 -1.98 1.31 -6.57
CA ILE A 114 -2.90 2.09 -5.74
C ILE A 114 -4.30 1.89 -6.28
N VAL A 115 -4.59 1.87 -7.58
CA VAL A 115 -5.97 1.69 -8.08
C VAL A 115 -6.59 0.35 -7.65
N ASN A 116 -5.83 -0.76 -7.69
CA ASN A 116 -6.32 -2.08 -7.27
C ASN A 116 -6.53 -2.18 -5.75
N LEU A 117 -5.62 -1.63 -4.95
CA LEU A 117 -5.81 -1.58 -3.50
C LEU A 117 -6.74 -0.42 -3.08
N ALA A 118 -6.90 0.61 -3.91
CA ALA A 118 -7.81 1.73 -3.69
C ALA A 118 -9.25 1.33 -3.97
N HIS A 119 -9.48 0.41 -4.90
CA HIS A 119 -10.77 -0.24 -5.04
C HIS A 119 -11.14 -1.00 -3.76
N LEU A 120 -10.15 -1.64 -3.11
CA LEU A 120 -10.31 -2.25 -1.80
C LEU A 120 -10.54 -1.17 -0.71
N THR A 121 -9.75 -0.10 -0.63
CA THR A 121 -9.97 0.97 0.36
C THR A 121 -11.34 1.64 0.16
N MET A 122 -11.81 1.79 -1.07
CA MET A 122 -13.17 2.27 -1.39
C MET A 122 -14.27 1.30 -0.91
N GLN A 123 -14.05 -0.02 -0.99
CA GLN A 123 -14.97 -1.02 -0.42
C GLN A 123 -14.88 -1.10 1.11
N LEU A 124 -13.75 -0.71 1.71
CA LEU A 124 -13.50 -0.68 3.15
C LEU A 124 -13.81 0.68 3.80
N GLY A 125 -14.33 1.66 3.05
CA GLY A 125 -14.75 2.97 3.58
C GLY A 125 -13.61 3.96 3.86
N TRP A 126 -12.44 3.76 3.26
CA TRP A 126 -11.24 4.57 3.44
C TRP A 126 -11.16 5.66 2.36
N ASP A 127 -11.13 6.92 2.80
CA ASP A 127 -11.08 8.06 1.90
C ASP A 127 -9.63 8.43 1.56
N ASN A 128 -9.19 8.09 0.33
CA ASN A 128 -8.02 8.64 -0.35
C ASN A 128 -6.64 8.54 0.39
N PRO A 129 -6.00 7.36 0.43
CA PRO A 129 -4.69 7.16 1.09
C PRO A 129 -3.55 7.95 0.42
N ARG A 130 -2.60 8.46 1.22
CA ARG A 130 -1.39 9.20 0.78
C ARG A 130 -0.29 8.27 0.28
N ALA A 131 -0.17 7.10 0.90
CA ALA A 131 0.71 6.02 0.52
C ALA A 131 0.12 4.69 0.97
N ILE A 132 0.63 3.59 0.42
CA ILE A 132 0.24 2.23 0.78
C ILE A 132 1.50 1.37 0.78
N THR A 133 1.74 0.66 1.89
CA THR A 133 2.79 -0.36 1.96
C THR A 133 2.28 -1.75 1.59
N LEU A 134 2.90 -2.33 0.57
CA LEU A 134 2.64 -3.67 0.05
C LEU A 134 3.88 -4.55 0.32
N ILE A 135 3.91 -5.23 1.46
CA ILE A 135 5.02 -6.08 1.94
C ILE A 135 6.32 -5.28 2.13
N ASP A 136 7.07 -5.05 1.05
CA ASP A 136 8.33 -4.32 1.01
C ASP A 136 8.33 -3.22 -0.06
N VAL A 137 7.18 -2.93 -0.68
CA VAL A 137 7.03 -1.87 -1.68
C VAL A 137 6.04 -0.82 -1.19
N VAL A 138 6.50 0.42 -1.07
CA VAL A 138 5.64 1.57 -0.75
C VAL A 138 5.19 2.24 -2.05
N VAL A 139 3.89 2.36 -2.25
CA VAL A 139 3.33 3.11 -3.38
C VAL A 139 2.80 4.43 -2.87
N PHE A 140 3.45 5.53 -3.28
CA PHE A 140 3.04 6.88 -2.95
C PHE A 140 2.03 7.41 -3.96
N LYS A 141 1.04 8.16 -3.47
CA LYS A 141 0.01 8.81 -4.32
C LYS A 141 0.65 9.73 -5.36
N GLY A 142 1.64 10.52 -4.94
CA GLY A 142 2.31 11.48 -5.80
C GLY A 142 3.73 11.81 -5.33
N PRO A 143 4.44 12.66 -6.09
CA PRO A 143 5.80 13.06 -5.76
C PRO A 143 5.91 13.79 -4.41
N SER A 144 4.88 14.57 -4.02
CA SER A 144 4.85 15.26 -2.73
C SER A 144 4.89 14.29 -1.57
N GLU A 145 4.09 13.22 -1.62
CA GLU A 145 4.05 12.22 -0.56
C GLU A 145 5.36 11.43 -0.50
N ALA A 146 5.98 11.14 -1.64
CA ALA A 146 7.27 10.46 -1.68
C ALA A 146 8.46 11.30 -1.18
N GLN A 147 8.30 12.61 -0.97
CA GLN A 147 9.30 13.49 -0.37
C GLN A 147 9.04 13.74 1.13
N ASP A 148 7.92 13.26 1.68
CA ASP A 148 7.58 13.46 3.08
C ASP A 148 8.30 12.42 3.97
N ILE A 149 9.31 12.86 4.69
CA ILE A 149 10.13 12.00 5.56
C ILE A 149 9.30 11.40 6.71
N ALA A 150 8.35 12.14 7.26
CA ALA A 150 7.51 11.64 8.34
C ALA A 150 6.56 10.55 7.83
N LEU A 151 6.01 10.73 6.62
CA LEU A 151 5.23 9.69 5.96
C LEU A 151 6.08 8.46 5.65
N TRP A 152 7.33 8.61 5.19
CA TRP A 152 8.23 7.46 5.07
C TRP A 152 8.44 6.71 6.39
N ALA A 153 8.56 7.43 7.50
CA ALA A 153 8.67 6.80 8.82
C ALA A 153 7.41 5.98 9.18
N HIS A 154 6.23 6.43 8.76
CA HIS A 154 4.98 5.66 8.85
C HIS A 154 5.09 4.36 8.05
N GLU A 155 5.37 4.47 6.76
CA GLU A 155 5.34 3.33 5.83
C GLU A 155 6.39 2.27 6.17
N LEU A 156 7.56 2.67 6.69
CA LEU A 156 8.58 1.74 7.16
C LEU A 156 8.14 0.90 8.37
N VAL A 157 7.19 1.38 9.18
CA VAL A 157 6.58 0.57 10.25
C VAL A 157 5.80 -0.59 9.63
N HIS A 158 5.08 -0.38 8.54
CA HIS A 158 4.39 -1.46 7.85
C HIS A 158 5.37 -2.45 7.23
N VAL A 159 6.52 -2.00 6.69
CA VAL A 159 7.59 -2.90 6.22
C VAL A 159 8.09 -3.79 7.37
N ASP A 160 8.31 -3.21 8.56
CA ASP A 160 8.70 -3.97 9.75
C ASP A 160 7.59 -4.95 10.18
N GLN A 161 6.32 -4.54 10.17
CA GLN A 161 5.18 -5.41 10.49
C GLN A 161 5.06 -6.59 9.51
N TYR A 162 5.22 -6.36 8.20
CA TYR A 162 5.22 -7.45 7.22
C TYR A 162 6.39 -8.40 7.40
N ARG A 163 7.57 -7.90 7.78
CA ARG A 163 8.71 -8.75 8.13
C ARG A 163 8.41 -9.61 9.36
N ASP A 164 7.88 -9.00 10.41
CA ASP A 164 7.73 -9.64 11.72
C ASP A 164 6.53 -10.61 11.77
N TRP A 165 5.45 -10.29 11.07
CA TRP A 165 4.21 -11.07 11.09
C TRP A 165 4.07 -11.95 9.84
N GLY A 166 4.72 -11.59 8.74
CA GLY A 166 4.43 -12.17 7.44
C GLY A 166 3.09 -11.69 6.86
N LEU A 167 2.89 -11.95 5.57
CA LEU A 167 1.72 -11.47 4.82
C LEU A 167 0.38 -11.96 5.41
N ARG A 168 0.31 -13.24 5.80
CA ARG A 168 -0.94 -13.84 6.30
C ARG A 168 -1.41 -13.19 7.59
N ASP A 169 -0.52 -13.08 8.58
CA ASP A 169 -0.92 -12.55 9.88
C ASP A 169 -1.11 -11.03 9.83
N PHE A 170 -0.35 -10.32 8.98
CA PHE A 170 -0.65 -8.93 8.67
C PHE A 170 -2.08 -8.78 8.14
N ALA A 171 -2.44 -9.53 7.10
CA ALA A 171 -3.76 -9.44 6.47
C ALA A 171 -4.90 -9.75 7.45
N ILE A 172 -4.73 -10.77 8.30
CA ILE A 172 -5.71 -11.13 9.33
C ILE A 172 -5.85 -10.02 10.38
N ARG A 173 -4.74 -9.46 10.86
CA ARG A 173 -4.75 -8.35 11.84
C ARG A 173 -5.41 -7.12 11.25
N TYR A 174 -5.05 -6.76 10.02
CA TYR A 174 -5.56 -5.60 9.34
C TYR A 174 -7.06 -5.68 9.07
N ALA A 175 -7.54 -6.82 8.58
CA ALA A 175 -8.97 -7.00 8.35
C ALA A 175 -9.77 -7.01 9.66
N ARG A 176 -9.17 -7.47 10.77
CA ARG A 176 -9.80 -7.51 12.09
C ARG A 176 -9.85 -6.14 12.78
N ASP A 177 -8.75 -5.41 12.72
CA ASP A 177 -8.52 -4.18 13.48
C ASP A 177 -7.42 -3.35 12.80
N HIS A 178 -7.81 -2.62 11.74
CA HIS A 178 -6.87 -1.78 11.01
C HIS A 178 -6.33 -0.64 11.88
N ASP A 179 -7.13 -0.08 12.79
CA ASP A 179 -6.71 1.01 13.68
C ASP A 179 -5.51 0.58 14.54
N GLY A 180 -5.55 -0.65 15.05
CA GLY A 180 -4.43 -1.24 15.79
C GLY A 180 -3.16 -1.44 14.95
N VAL A 181 -3.31 -1.73 13.65
CA VAL A 181 -2.16 -1.90 12.72
C VAL A 181 -1.57 -0.55 12.29
N GLU A 182 -2.41 0.46 12.07
CA GLU A 182 -2.04 1.82 11.63
C GLU A 182 -1.49 2.69 12.78
N ALA A 183 -1.96 2.48 14.02
CA ALA A 183 -1.60 3.32 15.16
C ALA A 183 -0.07 3.45 15.40
N PRO A 184 0.75 2.38 15.31
CA PRO A 184 2.20 2.49 15.38
C PRO A 184 2.81 3.33 14.24
N GLY A 185 2.29 3.22 13.02
CA GLY A 185 2.70 4.03 11.87
C GLY A 185 2.47 5.52 12.11
N TYR A 186 1.24 5.88 12.50
CA TYR A 186 0.91 7.27 12.83
C TYR A 186 1.68 7.80 14.05
N ALA A 187 1.96 6.96 15.05
CA ALA A 187 2.79 7.37 16.19
C ALA A 187 4.22 7.70 15.73
N LYS A 188 4.76 6.91 14.79
CA LYS A 188 6.08 7.13 14.19
C LYS A 188 6.11 8.40 13.34
N GLU A 189 5.09 8.64 12.52
CA GLU A 189 4.95 9.87 11.72
C GLU A 189 4.93 11.12 12.61
N ARG A 190 4.05 11.15 13.62
CA ARG A 190 3.92 12.30 14.54
C ARG A 190 5.18 12.56 15.37
N GLY A 191 5.90 11.50 15.76
CA GLY A 191 7.10 11.60 16.58
C GLY A 191 8.34 12.12 15.83
N TYR A 192 8.34 12.10 14.50
CA TYR A 192 9.55 12.37 13.70
C TYR A 192 10.10 13.77 13.94
N ALA A 193 9.25 14.80 13.94
CA ALA A 193 9.68 16.18 14.11
C ALA A 193 10.41 16.41 15.45
N GLN A 194 9.86 15.85 16.54
CA GLN A 194 10.46 15.94 17.87
C GLN A 194 11.78 15.17 17.97
N TRP A 195 11.83 13.98 17.39
CA TRP A 195 13.07 13.18 17.35
C TRP A 195 14.18 13.89 16.56
N ALA A 196 13.86 14.44 15.39
CA ALA A 196 14.83 15.11 14.53
C ALA A 196 15.43 16.35 15.21
N GLN A 197 14.60 17.15 15.91
CA GLN A 197 15.05 18.29 16.70
C GLN A 197 16.01 17.91 17.84
N SER A 198 15.79 16.76 18.48
CA SER A 198 16.58 16.32 19.65
C SER A 198 17.88 15.60 19.29
N ASN A 199 17.97 14.98 18.11
CA ASN A 199 19.12 14.15 17.73
C ASN A 199 20.14 14.87 16.84
N GLY A 200 20.03 16.20 16.69
CA GLY A 200 20.84 16.94 15.72
C GLY A 200 20.67 16.43 14.29
N GLY A 201 19.63 15.61 14.06
CA GLY A 201 19.23 15.18 12.75
C GLY A 201 18.88 16.44 11.96
N ILE A 202 19.07 16.37 10.64
CA ILE A 202 18.41 17.31 9.74
C ILE A 202 16.95 17.33 10.21
N GLY A 203 16.49 18.44 10.78
CA GLY A 203 15.14 18.57 11.30
C GLY A 203 14.13 18.26 10.19
N PRO A 204 12.82 18.50 10.38
CA PRO A 204 12.09 19.01 9.23
C PRO A 204 12.86 20.24 8.78
N GLY A 205 13.73 20.08 7.78
CA GLY A 205 14.32 21.20 7.08
C GLY A 205 13.15 22.11 6.71
N PRO A 206 13.36 23.44 6.61
CA PRO A 206 12.33 24.30 6.04
C PRO A 206 11.80 23.58 4.82
N VAL A 207 10.47 23.46 4.67
CA VAL A 207 9.83 22.89 3.47
C VAL A 207 10.68 23.38 2.32
N ILE A 208 11.54 22.50 1.77
CA ILE A 208 12.36 22.89 0.64
C ILE A 208 11.28 22.94 -0.41
N GLN A 209 10.73 24.14 -0.64
CA GLN A 209 9.88 24.39 -1.78
C GLN A 209 10.61 23.70 -2.91
N PRO A 210 10.01 22.69 -3.56
CA PRO A 210 10.73 21.88 -4.53
C PRO A 210 11.39 22.86 -5.48
N GLN A 211 12.72 22.96 -5.39
CA GLN A 211 13.41 23.94 -6.20
C GLN A 211 13.33 23.37 -7.60
N PHE A 212 12.74 24.12 -8.52
CA PHE A 212 12.55 23.65 -9.88
C PHE A 212 13.67 24.21 -10.76
N GLY A 213 14.27 23.34 -11.56
CA GLY A 213 15.27 23.69 -12.56
C GLY A 213 14.80 23.34 -13.95
N ALA A 214 15.32 24.06 -14.94
CA ALA A 214 15.12 23.76 -16.36
C ALA A 214 16.39 23.21 -17.02
N PHE A 215 17.47 23.01 -16.26
CA PHE A 215 18.78 22.66 -16.81
C PHE A 215 19.24 21.29 -16.32
N CYS A 216 19.63 20.44 -17.27
CA CYS A 216 20.25 19.16 -17.03
C CYS A 216 21.76 19.33 -16.88
N HIS A 217 22.29 19.02 -15.70
CA HIS A 217 23.72 19.00 -15.41
C HIS A 217 24.24 17.57 -15.60
N THR A 218 25.16 17.42 -16.54
CA THR A 218 25.78 16.14 -16.92
C THR A 218 27.32 16.23 -16.73
N PRO A 219 28.06 15.11 -16.77
CA PRO A 219 29.53 15.14 -16.72
C PRO A 219 30.20 15.96 -17.84
N ILE A 220 29.49 16.19 -18.95
CA ILE A 220 29.99 16.94 -20.11
C ILE A 220 29.50 18.39 -20.15
N GLY A 221 28.73 18.83 -19.14
CA GLY A 221 28.29 20.22 -19.00
C GLY A 221 26.81 20.38 -18.66
N ARG A 222 26.35 21.63 -18.76
CA ARG A 222 24.98 22.08 -18.48
C ARG A 222 24.20 22.24 -19.79
N PHE A 223 23.02 21.63 -19.87
CA PHE A 223 22.17 21.62 -21.07
C PHE A 223 20.73 22.05 -20.73
N GLY A 224 20.11 22.85 -21.60
CA GLY A 224 18.75 23.36 -21.39
C GLY A 224 18.52 24.71 -22.08
N PRO A 225 17.35 25.34 -21.86
CA PRO A 225 16.29 24.91 -20.94
C PRO A 225 15.42 23.76 -21.50
N GLY A 226 15.07 22.81 -20.65
CA GLY A 226 14.08 21.75 -20.87
C GLY A 226 12.82 21.94 -19.99
N PRO A 227 11.95 20.93 -19.88
CA PRO A 227 10.81 20.96 -18.98
C PRO A 227 11.23 21.28 -17.55
N VAL A 228 10.46 22.14 -16.89
CA VAL A 228 10.67 22.51 -15.49
C VAL A 228 10.43 21.27 -14.64
N GLN A 229 11.49 20.81 -13.96
CA GLN A 229 11.48 19.59 -13.16
C GLN A 229 12.08 19.86 -11.78
N PRO A 230 11.75 19.05 -10.76
CA PRO A 230 12.37 19.17 -9.45
C PRO A 230 13.90 19.05 -9.57
N MET A 231 14.64 19.90 -8.87
CA MET A 231 16.09 19.77 -8.74
C MET A 231 16.45 18.38 -8.22
N GLY A 232 17.51 17.81 -8.78
CA GLY A 232 17.92 16.43 -8.53
C GLY A 232 17.15 15.38 -9.34
N ALA A 233 16.07 15.73 -10.03
CA ALA A 233 15.39 14.82 -10.93
C ALA A 233 16.33 14.34 -12.05
N PHE A 234 16.22 13.07 -12.42
CA PHE A 234 16.99 12.53 -13.54
C PHE A 234 16.56 13.19 -14.85
N CYS A 235 17.56 13.56 -15.64
CA CYS A 235 17.40 14.09 -16.98
C CYS A 235 18.44 13.44 -17.89
N PHE A 236 18.25 13.56 -19.21
CA PHE A 236 19.22 13.09 -20.18
C PHE A 236 19.34 14.08 -21.33
N VAL A 237 20.51 14.07 -21.97
CA VAL A 237 20.82 14.91 -23.12
C VAL A 237 21.26 14.02 -24.25
N ASN A 238 20.62 14.13 -25.42
CA ASN A 238 21.03 13.39 -26.60
C ASN A 238 22.26 14.06 -27.23
N THR A 239 23.37 13.33 -27.32
CA THR A 239 24.60 13.75 -28.01
C THR A 239 24.81 12.90 -29.27
N MET A 240 25.77 13.29 -30.12
CA MET A 240 26.19 12.47 -31.27
C MET A 240 26.72 11.07 -30.87
N ASN A 241 27.16 10.90 -29.62
CA ASN A 241 27.66 9.63 -29.08
C ASN A 241 26.60 8.86 -28.26
N GLY A 242 25.35 9.33 -28.24
CA GLY A 242 24.24 8.74 -27.46
C GLY A 242 23.74 9.62 -26.31
N PRO A 243 22.72 9.17 -25.57
CA PRO A 243 22.16 9.89 -24.44
C PRO A 243 23.15 9.91 -23.27
N VAL A 244 23.36 11.09 -22.69
CA VAL A 244 24.16 11.29 -21.48
C VAL A 244 23.23 11.67 -20.35
N ASN A 245 23.28 10.89 -19.28
CA ASN A 245 22.45 11.11 -18.10
C ASN A 245 23.01 12.26 -17.24
N GLY A 246 22.10 12.97 -16.60
CA GLY A 246 22.39 14.05 -15.68
C GLY A 246 21.29 14.23 -14.64
N GLN A 247 21.40 15.33 -13.91
CA GLN A 247 20.40 15.74 -12.92
C GLN A 247 20.01 17.19 -13.12
N VAL A 248 18.75 17.50 -12.82
CA VAL A 248 18.24 18.86 -12.89
C VAL A 248 18.90 19.71 -11.81
N GLY A 249 19.46 20.85 -12.20
CA GLY A 249 20.18 21.76 -11.30
C GLY A 249 19.85 23.24 -11.55
N PRO A 250 20.51 24.17 -10.84
CA PRO A 250 20.25 25.60 -10.96
C PRO A 250 20.73 26.17 -12.30
#